data_AF-A0A0P5K7C5-F1
#
_entry.id   AF-A0A0P5K7C5-F1
#
_cell.length_a   1.000
_cell.length_b   1.000
_cell.length_c   1.000
_cell.angle_alpha   90.00
_cell.angle_beta   90.00
_cell.angle_gamma   90.00
#
_symmetry.space_group_name_H-M   'P 1'
#
loop_
_entity.id
_entity.type
_entity.pdbx_description
1 polymer ?
#
loop_
_entity_poly.entity_id
_entity_poly.type
_entity_poly.pdbx_seq_one_letter_code
_entity_poly.pdbx_strand_id
1 'polypeptide(L)'
;MPRLTRRDTVQLLLLLLVVPFQFWLSHEFQQPHPVLQAVIEFMDGCQNFLTLHSQNCWETIITLAEYITVLPPGLSGQGDKLADESPAKEVLEFRNLQNNMFASSTVPRYVRSPKIRFRIGDVVMHKYKQLRGVIVGWDYKAQAPPEYLKELYKTKEADQPNYLIAIDTRDRLNPQFTYTPDENLELLTNVHVIHPNIDEYFEFYDGSRYIPRPWLQAIYPKD
;
A
#
# COMPACT_ATOMS: atom_id res chain seq x y z
N MET A 1 -2.29 11.11 24.75
CA MET A 1 -0.83 10.90 24.59
C MET A 1 -0.58 10.43 23.16
N PRO A 2 0.30 11.07 22.38
CA PRO A 2 0.54 10.68 20.99
C PRO A 2 1.16 9.28 20.95
N ARG A 3 0.54 8.37 20.19
CA ARG A 3 1.03 7.00 20.00
C ARG A 3 2.10 7.03 18.91
N LEU A 4 3.34 6.72 19.28
CA LEU A 4 4.45 6.59 18.34
C LEU A 4 4.16 5.44 17.38
N THR A 5 4.07 5.72 16.08
CA THR A 5 3.89 4.67 15.08
C THR A 5 5.19 3.89 14.88
N ARG A 6 5.12 2.68 14.30
CA ARG A 6 6.31 1.85 14.02
C ARG A 6 7.33 2.61 13.15
N ARG A 7 6.85 3.43 12.22
CA ARG A 7 7.69 4.29 11.37
C ARG A 7 8.41 5.34 12.21
N ASP A 8 7.69 6.02 13.10
CA ASP A 8 8.28 7.04 13.98
C ASP A 8 9.33 6.41 14.90
N THR A 9 9.07 5.20 15.40
CA THR A 9 9.99 4.45 16.28
C THR A 9 11.28 4.08 15.55
N VAL A 10 11.18 3.61 14.31
CA VAL A 10 12.35 3.28 13.48
C VAL A 10 13.15 4.55 13.14
N GLN A 11 12.47 5.66 12.83
CA GLN A 11 13.12 6.94 12.57
C GLN A 11 13.86 7.47 13.80
N LEU A 12 13.25 7.36 14.99
CA LEU A 12 13.86 7.78 16.26
C LEU A 12 15.08 6.92 16.62
N LEU A 13 15.00 5.62 16.36
CA LEU A 13 16.11 4.68 16.59
C LEU A 13 17.26 4.91 15.61
N LEU A 14 16.97 5.24 14.35
CA LEU A 14 17.96 5.65 13.36
C LEU A 14 18.67 6.95 13.79
N LEU A 15 17.91 7.96 14.25
CA LEU A 15 18.48 9.22 14.73
C LEU A 15 19.36 9.02 15.96
N LEU A 16 18.97 8.12 16.88
CA LEU A 16 19.78 7.78 18.04
C LEU A 16 21.07 7.02 17.67
N LEU A 17 21.05 6.20 16.62
CA LEU A 17 22.22 5.46 16.14
C LEU A 17 23.19 6.28 15.30
N VAL A 18 22.74 7.40 14.71
CA VAL A 18 23.58 8.28 13.88
C VAL A 18 24.79 8.82 14.65
N VAL A 19 24.61 9.20 15.92
CA VAL A 19 25.70 9.76 16.73
C VAL A 19 26.80 8.73 17.06
N PRO A 20 26.50 7.52 17.60
CA PRO A 20 27.52 6.49 17.78
C PRO A 20 28.18 6.07 16.48
N PHE A 21 27.42 6.04 15.38
CA PHE A 21 27.96 5.72 14.06
C PHE A 21 28.92 6.81 13.55
N GLN A 22 28.59 8.09 13.75
CA GLN A 22 29.48 9.22 13.42
C GLN A 22 30.76 9.22 14.26
N PHE A 23 30.68 8.85 15.54
CA PHE A 23 31.84 8.69 16.41
C PHE A 23 32.74 7.52 15.98
N TRP A 24 32.15 6.38 15.64
CA TRP A 24 32.90 5.24 15.13
C TRP A 24 33.58 5.56 13.80
N LEU A 25 32.88 6.23 12.88
CA LEU A 25 33.43 6.64 11.59
C LEU A 25 34.56 7.66 11.74
N SER A 26 34.48 8.58 12.71
CA SER A 26 35.53 9.58 12.95
C SER A 26 36.80 8.97 13.54
N HIS A 27 36.67 7.93 14.36
CA HIS A 27 37.79 7.16 14.92
C HIS A 27 38.55 6.40 13.82
N GLU A 28 37.83 5.79 12.87
CA GLU A 28 38.44 4.96 11.83
C GLU A 28 39.11 5.78 10.71
N PHE A 29 38.63 7.02 10.46
CA PHE A 29 39.07 7.83 9.31
C PHE A 29 40.00 9.02 9.64
N GLN A 30 40.60 9.09 10.84
CA GLN A 30 41.59 10.10 11.26
C GLN A 30 41.30 11.52 10.71
N GLN A 31 40.10 12.04 10.98
CA GLN A 31 39.67 13.36 10.51
C GLN A 31 40.27 14.49 11.38
N PRO A 32 40.43 15.72 10.84
CA PRO A 32 41.11 16.81 11.52
C PRO A 32 40.42 17.23 12.84
N HIS A 33 41.25 17.72 13.77
CA HIS A 33 40.95 18.09 15.17
C HIS A 33 39.59 18.76 15.49
N PRO A 34 39.00 19.67 14.68
CA PRO A 34 37.76 20.34 15.06
C PRO A 34 36.53 19.41 15.13
N VAL A 35 36.47 18.34 14.33
CA VAL A 35 35.32 17.41 14.35
C VAL A 35 35.35 16.53 15.59
N LEU A 36 36.55 16.06 15.97
CA LEU A 36 36.74 15.28 17.19
C LEU A 36 36.36 16.10 18.44
N GLN A 37 36.71 17.38 18.46
CA GLN A 37 36.42 18.26 19.59
C GLN A 37 34.92 18.53 19.74
N ALA A 38 34.20 18.77 18.64
CA ALA A 38 32.74 18.92 18.66
C ALA A 38 32.01 17.64 19.12
N VAL A 39 32.54 16.46 18.79
CA VAL A 39 31.97 15.19 19.23
C VAL A 39 32.28 14.93 20.71
N ILE A 40 33.45 15.31 21.20
CA ILE A 40 33.79 15.23 22.63
C ILE A 40 32.92 16.19 23.45
N GLU A 41 32.73 17.43 23.00
CA GLU A 41 31.84 18.41 23.66
C GLU A 41 30.38 17.94 23.68
N PHE A 42 29.92 17.31 22.59
CA PHE A 42 28.60 16.69 22.53
C PHE A 42 28.48 15.50 23.48
N MET A 43 29.50 14.64 23.56
CA MET A 43 29.54 13.51 24.48
C MET A 43 29.54 13.94 25.95
N ASP A 44 30.29 15.00 26.30
CA ASP A 44 30.26 15.60 27.64
C ASP A 44 28.88 16.20 27.95
N GLY A 45 28.24 16.83 26.97
CA GLY A 45 26.85 17.29 27.06
C GLY A 45 25.85 16.15 27.28
N CYS A 46 26.02 15.04 26.57
CA CYS A 46 25.22 13.83 26.73
C CYS A 46 25.51 13.14 28.07
N GLN A 47 26.74 13.11 28.57
CA GLN A 47 27.05 12.60 29.90
C GLN A 47 26.38 13.43 30.99
N ASN A 48 26.36 14.75 30.87
CA ASN A 48 25.65 15.64 31.79
C ASN A 48 24.11 15.47 31.69
N PHE A 49 23.58 15.21 30.50
CA PHE A 49 22.16 14.93 30.28
C PHE A 49 21.75 13.54 30.81
N LEU A 50 22.59 12.53 30.63
CA LEU A 50 22.38 11.15 31.10
C LEU A 50 22.63 11.00 32.61
N THR A 51 23.42 11.89 33.23
CA THR A 51 23.60 11.94 34.69
C THR A 51 22.47 12.67 35.40
N LEU A 52 21.77 13.60 34.72
CA LEU A 52 20.56 14.26 35.23
C LEU A 52 19.36 13.30 35.36
N HIS A 53 19.34 12.20 34.61
CA HIS A 53 18.31 11.17 34.69
C HIS A 53 18.89 9.83 35.15
N SER A 54 19.00 9.69 36.47
CA SER A 54 19.50 8.51 37.19
C SER A 54 18.84 7.19 36.77
N GLN A 55 19.54 6.09 37.11
CA GLN A 55 19.32 4.63 36.93
C GLN A 55 17.92 4.11 36.55
N ASN A 56 16.85 4.79 36.93
CA ASN A 56 15.46 4.48 36.60
C ASN A 56 15.16 4.53 35.08
N CYS A 57 15.90 5.30 34.28
CA CYS A 57 15.71 5.33 32.82
C CYS A 57 16.22 4.08 32.11
N TRP A 58 17.26 3.43 32.64
CA TRP A 58 17.76 2.19 32.06
C TRP A 58 16.84 1.01 32.39
N GLU A 59 16.29 0.97 33.60
CA GLU A 59 15.27 -0.01 33.99
C GLU A 59 13.99 0.10 33.14
N THR A 60 13.54 1.31 32.81
CA THR A 60 12.38 1.48 31.91
C THR A 60 12.68 1.07 30.47
N ILE A 61 13.91 1.27 29.98
CA ILE A 61 14.31 0.84 28.63
C ILE A 61 14.45 -0.69 28.57
N ILE A 62 15.03 -1.31 29.60
CA ILE A 62 15.20 -2.77 29.68
C ILE A 62 13.84 -3.45 29.82
N THR A 63 12.95 -2.95 30.69
CA THR A 63 11.57 -3.48 30.81
C THR A 63 10.76 -3.31 29.53
N LEU A 64 10.95 -2.21 28.78
CA LEU A 64 10.35 -2.04 27.44
C LEU A 64 10.90 -3.06 26.43
N ALA A 65 12.20 -3.34 26.45
CA ALA A 65 12.83 -4.31 25.56
C ALA A 65 12.41 -5.75 25.88
N GLU A 66 12.29 -6.10 27.16
CA GLU A 66 11.78 -7.40 27.63
C GLU A 66 10.29 -7.58 27.28
N TYR A 67 9.49 -6.53 27.42
CA TYR A 67 8.08 -6.55 26.99
C TYR A 67 7.93 -6.77 25.46
N ILE A 68 8.85 -6.21 24.65
CA ILE A 68 8.86 -6.37 23.19
C ILE A 68 9.32 -7.79 22.78
N THR A 69 10.20 -8.42 23.54
CA THR A 69 10.80 -9.73 23.19
C THR A 69 10.01 -10.94 23.71
N VAL A 70 9.20 -10.76 24.77
CA VAL A 70 8.34 -11.81 25.34
C VAL A 70 6.97 -11.89 24.65
N LEU A 71 6.63 -10.91 23.79
CA LEU A 71 5.44 -11.00 22.94
C LEU A 71 5.62 -12.15 21.92
N PRO A 72 4.72 -13.15 21.89
CA PRO A 72 4.80 -14.23 20.93
C PRO A 72 4.73 -13.64 19.49
N PRO A 73 5.47 -14.19 18.52
CA PRO A 73 5.32 -13.82 17.12
C PRO A 73 4.00 -14.41 16.62
N GLY A 74 2.89 -13.75 16.95
CA GLY A 74 1.56 -14.31 16.70
C GLY A 74 0.37 -13.45 17.11
N LEU A 75 0.57 -12.24 17.64
CA LEU A 75 -0.52 -11.28 17.84
C LEU A 75 -0.15 -9.96 17.15
N SER A 76 0.01 -10.02 15.83
CA SER A 76 -0.30 -8.87 14.98
C SER A 76 -1.78 -8.54 15.19
N GLY A 77 -2.01 -7.60 16.10
CA GLY A 77 -3.23 -6.82 16.23
C GLY A 77 -4.52 -7.57 15.93
N GLN A 78 -5.09 -8.21 16.96
CA GLN A 78 -6.50 -7.96 17.23
C GLN A 78 -6.61 -6.51 17.73
N GLY A 79 -6.27 -5.56 16.86
CA GLY A 79 -6.87 -4.25 16.97
C GLY A 79 -8.35 -4.52 16.88
N ASP A 80 -9.13 -3.82 17.70
CA ASP A 80 -10.50 -3.50 17.29
C ASP A 80 -10.49 -3.33 15.78
N LYS A 81 -11.43 -3.96 15.07
CA LYS A 81 -11.73 -3.63 13.69
C LYS A 81 -12.06 -2.13 13.68
N LEU A 82 -11.03 -1.28 13.70
CA LEU A 82 -11.08 0.08 13.22
C LEU A 82 -11.72 -0.14 11.86
N ALA A 83 -12.98 0.26 11.77
CA ALA A 83 -13.73 0.14 10.54
C ALA A 83 -12.81 0.73 9.48
N ASP A 84 -12.24 -0.14 8.64
CA ASP A 84 -11.36 0.27 7.56
C ASP A 84 -12.16 1.32 6.79
N GLU A 85 -11.73 2.57 6.93
CA GLU A 85 -12.55 3.69 6.54
C GLU A 85 -12.65 3.62 5.03
N SER A 86 -13.84 3.26 4.54
CA SER A 86 -14.11 3.35 3.10
C SER A 86 -13.85 4.78 2.66
N PRO A 87 -13.23 4.99 1.49
CA PRO A 87 -13.19 6.31 0.89
C PRO A 87 -14.61 6.90 0.86
N ALA A 88 -14.72 8.20 1.14
CA ALA A 88 -16.00 8.88 1.09
C ALA A 88 -16.66 8.70 -0.29
N LYS A 89 -17.98 8.52 -0.31
CA LYS A 89 -18.72 8.21 -1.53
C LYS A 89 -18.52 9.29 -2.59
N GLU A 90 -18.49 10.55 -2.17
CA GLU A 90 -18.27 11.72 -3.03
C GLU A 90 -16.86 11.68 -3.66
N VAL A 91 -15.86 11.18 -2.94
CA VAL A 91 -14.49 11.02 -3.45
C VAL A 91 -14.46 9.94 -4.52
N LEU A 92 -15.14 8.81 -4.31
CA LEU A 92 -15.25 7.75 -5.32
C LEU A 92 -15.99 8.23 -6.57
N GLU A 93 -17.10 8.95 -6.40
CA GLU A 93 -17.87 9.50 -7.52
C GLU A 93 -17.08 10.56 -8.30
N PHE A 94 -16.42 11.50 -7.60
CA PHE A 94 -15.55 12.49 -8.24
C PHE A 94 -14.43 11.85 -9.04
N ARG A 95 -13.78 10.83 -8.46
CA ARG A 95 -12.73 10.05 -9.10
C ARG A 95 -13.25 9.30 -10.33
N ASN A 96 -14.44 8.71 -10.26
CA ASN A 96 -15.07 8.04 -11.40
C ASN A 96 -15.35 9.01 -12.55
N LEU A 97 -15.85 10.21 -12.24
CA LEU A 97 -16.15 11.26 -13.22
C LEU A 97 -14.90 11.87 -13.87
N GLN A 98 -13.85 12.13 -13.09
CA GLN A 98 -12.62 12.76 -13.59
C GLN A 98 -11.71 11.79 -14.36
N ASN A 99 -11.58 10.55 -13.87
CA ASN A 99 -10.57 9.61 -14.36
C ASN A 99 -11.15 8.49 -15.24
N ASN A 100 -12.42 8.60 -15.65
CA ASN A 100 -13.09 7.55 -16.43
C ASN A 100 -13.00 6.17 -15.76
N MET A 101 -13.05 6.13 -14.43
CA MET A 101 -12.99 4.87 -13.67
C MET A 101 -14.35 4.20 -13.64
N PHE A 102 -14.76 3.71 -14.80
CA PHE A 102 -15.92 2.83 -14.95
C PHE A 102 -15.64 1.50 -14.22
N ALA A 103 -16.68 0.75 -13.82
CA ALA A 103 -16.60 -0.44 -12.95
C ALA A 103 -16.22 -0.23 -11.47
N SER A 104 -16.01 1.00 -10.98
CA SER A 104 -15.91 1.28 -9.54
C SER A 104 -17.32 1.45 -8.94
N SER A 105 -17.91 0.36 -8.46
CA SER A 105 -19.27 0.38 -7.92
C SER A 105 -19.31 1.00 -6.52
N THR A 106 -20.30 1.85 -6.25
CA THR A 106 -20.59 2.35 -4.89
C THR A 106 -21.60 1.47 -4.15
N VAL A 107 -22.16 0.46 -4.82
CA VAL A 107 -23.21 -0.41 -4.28
C VAL A 107 -22.72 -1.86 -4.22
N PRO A 108 -22.97 -2.58 -3.11
CA PRO A 108 -22.59 -3.99 -3.01
C PRO A 108 -23.17 -4.90 -4.09
N ARG A 109 -22.32 -5.76 -4.65
CA ARG A 109 -22.66 -6.77 -5.67
C ARG A 109 -22.69 -8.16 -5.05
N TYR A 110 -23.82 -8.48 -4.41
CA TYR A 110 -23.99 -9.74 -3.67
C TYR A 110 -24.03 -11.01 -4.53
N VAL A 111 -24.50 -10.87 -5.77
CA VAL A 111 -24.52 -11.96 -6.74
C VAL A 111 -23.30 -11.79 -7.62
N ARG A 112 -22.68 -12.90 -8.01
CA ARG A 112 -21.64 -12.96 -9.05
C ARG A 112 -22.10 -13.87 -10.17
N SER A 113 -22.19 -13.34 -11.38
CA SER A 113 -22.54 -14.13 -12.58
C SER A 113 -21.38 -15.06 -12.96
N PRO A 114 -21.65 -16.29 -13.42
CA PRO A 114 -20.64 -17.20 -13.97
C PRO A 114 -19.88 -16.62 -15.18
N LYS A 115 -20.44 -15.62 -15.85
CA LYS A 115 -19.79 -14.93 -16.97
C LYS A 115 -18.56 -14.12 -16.56
N ILE A 116 -18.44 -13.75 -15.29
CA ILE A 116 -17.29 -12.99 -14.76
C ILE A 116 -16.16 -13.96 -14.46
N ARG A 117 -15.16 -13.97 -15.35
CA ARG A 117 -14.02 -14.89 -15.27
C ARG A 117 -13.01 -14.48 -14.21
N PHE A 118 -12.70 -13.20 -14.11
CA PHE A 118 -11.67 -12.69 -13.21
C PHE A 118 -12.25 -12.10 -11.92
N ARG A 119 -11.45 -12.09 -10.86
CA ARG A 119 -11.84 -11.59 -9.52
C ARG A 119 -11.18 -10.27 -9.21
N ILE A 120 -11.71 -9.58 -8.20
CA ILE A 120 -11.01 -8.47 -7.56
C ILE A 120 -9.69 -8.99 -7.00
N GLY A 121 -8.60 -8.27 -7.31
CA GLY A 121 -7.25 -8.62 -6.90
C GLY A 121 -6.51 -9.58 -7.83
N ASP A 122 -7.18 -10.17 -8.84
CA ASP A 122 -6.47 -10.95 -9.85
C ASP A 122 -5.55 -10.05 -10.68
N VAL A 123 -4.34 -10.55 -10.97
CA VAL A 123 -3.37 -9.86 -11.82
C VAL A 123 -3.59 -10.32 -13.25
N VAL A 124 -3.68 -9.38 -14.17
CA VAL A 124 -3.99 -9.64 -15.58
C VAL A 124 -3.04 -8.90 -16.52
N MET A 125 -2.92 -9.44 -17.73
CA MET A 125 -2.23 -8.82 -18.85
C MET A 125 -3.23 -8.46 -19.94
N HIS A 126 -3.14 -7.25 -20.46
CA HIS A 126 -3.87 -6.86 -21.65
C HIS A 126 -3.21 -7.46 -22.89
N LYS A 127 -3.90 -8.39 -23.59
CA LYS A 127 -3.38 -9.16 -24.75
C LYS A 127 -2.66 -8.33 -25.80
N TYR A 128 -3.30 -7.24 -26.25
CA TYR A 128 -2.78 -6.44 -27.35
C TYR A 128 -1.75 -5.38 -26.94
N LYS A 129 -1.93 -4.76 -25.76
CA LYS A 129 -1.08 -3.66 -25.29
C LYS A 129 0.10 -4.16 -24.45
N GLN A 130 0.08 -5.44 -24.04
CA GLN A 130 1.08 -6.05 -23.17
C GLN A 130 1.29 -5.26 -21.87
N LEU A 131 0.21 -4.73 -21.31
CA LEU A 131 0.21 -3.98 -20.05
C LEU A 131 -0.29 -4.88 -18.93
N ARG A 132 0.44 -4.90 -17.82
CA ARG A 132 0.07 -5.65 -16.62
C ARG A 132 -0.71 -4.76 -15.68
N GLY A 133 -1.60 -5.36 -14.91
CA GLY A 133 -2.33 -4.63 -13.89
C GLY A 133 -3.16 -5.55 -13.01
N VAL A 134 -3.73 -4.96 -11.96
CA VAL A 134 -4.60 -5.66 -11.01
C VAL A 134 -6.04 -5.21 -11.19
N ILE A 135 -6.98 -6.15 -11.10
CA ILE A 135 -8.41 -5.85 -11.20
C ILE A 135 -8.91 -5.24 -9.91
N VAL A 136 -9.46 -4.03 -10.01
CA VAL A 136 -9.97 -3.23 -8.89
C VAL A 136 -11.50 -3.21 -8.86
N GLY A 137 -12.15 -3.48 -9.99
CA GLY A 137 -13.60 -3.47 -10.10
C GLY A 137 -14.07 -4.18 -11.37
N TRP A 138 -15.34 -4.55 -11.41
CA TRP A 138 -15.97 -5.10 -12.61
C TRP A 138 -17.42 -4.63 -12.77
N ASP A 139 -17.87 -4.65 -14.02
CA ASP A 139 -19.26 -4.46 -14.45
C ASP A 139 -19.74 -5.66 -15.27
N TYR A 140 -21.00 -6.04 -15.07
CA TYR A 140 -21.65 -7.11 -15.84
C TYR A 140 -21.79 -6.82 -17.32
N LYS A 141 -22.05 -5.54 -17.63
CA LYS A 141 -22.21 -4.98 -18.96
C LYS A 141 -21.50 -3.65 -18.94
N ALA A 142 -20.95 -3.25 -20.07
CA ALA A 142 -20.23 -2.00 -20.16
C ALA A 142 -21.11 -0.80 -19.72
N GLN A 143 -20.69 -0.08 -18.67
CA GLN A 143 -21.42 1.08 -18.14
C GLN A 143 -20.81 2.43 -18.56
N ALA A 144 -19.73 2.40 -19.36
CA ALA A 144 -19.11 3.62 -19.85
C ALA A 144 -20.05 4.38 -20.82
N PRO A 145 -19.86 5.70 -21.00
CA PRO A 145 -20.62 6.49 -21.96
C PRO A 145 -20.58 5.89 -23.38
N PRO A 146 -21.67 5.98 -24.16
CA PRO A 146 -21.76 5.39 -25.50
C PRO A 146 -20.61 5.78 -26.43
N GLU A 147 -20.12 7.01 -26.32
CA GLU A 147 -19.00 7.54 -27.11
C GLU A 147 -17.71 6.76 -26.80
N TYR A 148 -17.45 6.51 -25.52
CA TYR A 148 -16.29 5.74 -25.05
C TYR A 148 -16.41 4.27 -25.48
N LEU A 149 -17.61 3.69 -25.37
CA LEU A 149 -17.86 2.31 -25.80
C LEU A 149 -17.67 2.15 -27.31
N LYS A 150 -18.08 3.14 -28.11
CA LYS A 150 -17.88 3.12 -29.55
C LYS A 150 -16.39 3.10 -29.92
N GLU A 151 -15.54 3.82 -29.18
CA GLU A 151 -14.09 3.77 -29.40
C GLU A 151 -13.49 2.44 -28.94
N LEU A 152 -13.90 1.94 -27.76
CA LEU A 152 -13.36 0.72 -27.15
C LEU A 152 -13.72 -0.54 -27.96
N TYR A 153 -14.99 -0.68 -28.34
CA TYR A 153 -15.50 -1.85 -29.05
C TYR A 153 -15.46 -1.71 -30.56
N LYS A 154 -15.41 -0.47 -31.09
CA LYS A 154 -15.49 -0.15 -32.53
C LYS A 154 -16.75 -0.72 -33.17
N THR A 155 -16.69 -1.99 -33.58
CA THR A 155 -17.75 -2.74 -34.25
C THR A 155 -18.25 -3.95 -33.45
N LYS A 156 -17.63 -4.26 -32.31
CA LYS A 156 -17.97 -5.42 -31.47
C LYS A 156 -19.14 -5.14 -30.52
N GLU A 157 -19.81 -6.21 -30.08
CA GLU A 157 -20.86 -6.12 -29.07
C GLU A 157 -20.29 -5.83 -27.68
N ALA A 158 -20.93 -4.89 -26.98
CA ALA A 158 -20.60 -4.49 -25.61
C ALA A 158 -21.31 -5.34 -24.54
N ASP A 159 -21.98 -6.44 -24.92
CA ASP A 159 -22.68 -7.35 -23.99
C ASP A 159 -21.72 -8.36 -23.32
N GLN A 160 -20.63 -7.85 -22.76
CA GLN A 160 -19.66 -8.63 -22.01
C GLN A 160 -19.21 -7.90 -20.74
N PRO A 161 -18.66 -8.64 -19.76
CA PRO A 161 -18.11 -8.03 -18.56
C PRO A 161 -16.90 -7.16 -18.87
N ASN A 162 -16.80 -6.05 -18.17
CA ASN A 162 -15.66 -5.13 -18.25
C ASN A 162 -15.05 -4.93 -16.88
N TYR A 163 -13.74 -4.73 -16.86
CA TYR A 163 -12.96 -4.64 -15.65
C TYR A 163 -12.25 -3.29 -15.56
N LEU A 164 -12.20 -2.75 -14.36
CA LEU A 164 -11.34 -1.64 -13.99
C LEU A 164 -10.00 -2.19 -13.52
N ILE A 165 -8.92 -1.77 -14.17
CA ILE A 165 -7.58 -2.32 -13.94
C ILE A 165 -6.63 -1.18 -13.58
N ALA A 166 -5.94 -1.31 -12.44
CA ALA A 166 -4.83 -0.44 -12.08
C ALA A 166 -3.56 -0.92 -12.81
N ILE A 167 -3.02 -0.09 -13.70
CA ILE A 167 -1.90 -0.47 -14.57
C ILE A 167 -0.56 -0.34 -13.85
N ASP A 168 0.35 -1.27 -14.09
CA ASP A 168 1.70 -1.22 -13.54
C ASP A 168 2.48 0.00 -14.03
N THR A 169 3.09 0.75 -13.11
CA THR A 169 3.86 1.94 -13.45
C THR A 169 5.17 1.64 -14.20
N ARG A 170 5.65 0.39 -14.16
CA ARG A 170 6.78 -0.05 -14.99
C ARG A 170 6.41 -0.14 -16.46
N ASP A 171 5.15 -0.43 -16.76
CA ASP A 171 4.65 -0.51 -18.15
C ASP A 171 4.18 0.87 -18.65
N ARG A 172 3.75 1.75 -17.74
CA ARG A 172 3.35 3.13 -18.01
C ARG A 172 3.85 4.08 -16.93
N LEU A 173 4.73 5.01 -17.29
CA LEU A 173 5.29 6.00 -16.36
C LEU A 173 4.21 6.77 -15.59
N ASN A 174 3.09 7.09 -16.26
CA ASN A 174 1.96 7.75 -15.61
C ASN A 174 1.01 6.70 -15.02
N PRO A 175 0.80 6.71 -13.69
CA PRO A 175 -0.19 5.86 -13.03
C PRO A 175 -1.57 6.10 -13.63
N GLN A 176 -2.23 5.04 -14.04
CA GLN A 176 -3.54 5.13 -14.68
C GLN A 176 -4.36 3.88 -14.40
N PHE A 177 -5.68 4.09 -14.38
CA PHE A 177 -6.66 3.02 -14.42
C PHE A 177 -7.18 2.87 -15.84
N THR A 178 -7.53 1.65 -16.23
CA THR A 178 -8.09 1.39 -17.56
C THR A 178 -9.33 0.51 -17.47
N TYR A 179 -10.31 0.80 -18.31
CA TYR A 179 -11.52 0.01 -18.46
C TYR A 179 -11.37 -0.94 -19.64
N THR A 180 -11.33 -2.24 -19.39
CA THR A 180 -10.99 -3.24 -20.41
C THR A 180 -12.01 -4.38 -20.47
N PRO A 181 -12.42 -4.81 -21.68
CA PRO A 181 -13.29 -5.97 -21.86
C PRO A 181 -12.63 -7.30 -21.49
N ASP A 182 -13.43 -8.24 -21.00
CA ASP A 182 -13.00 -9.59 -20.63
C ASP A 182 -12.17 -10.30 -21.70
N GLU A 183 -12.59 -10.20 -22.97
CA GLU A 183 -11.92 -10.87 -24.09
C GLU A 183 -10.45 -10.44 -24.28
N ASN A 184 -10.09 -9.25 -23.80
CA ASN A 184 -8.77 -8.64 -23.98
C ASN A 184 -7.79 -8.97 -22.84
N LEU A 185 -8.21 -9.76 -21.86
CA LEU A 185 -7.45 -10.04 -20.65
C LEU A 185 -6.99 -11.49 -20.58
N GLU A 186 -5.81 -11.67 -19.98
CA GLU A 186 -5.22 -12.97 -19.63
C GLU A 186 -4.77 -12.93 -18.18
N LEU A 187 -4.98 -14.02 -17.45
CA LEU A 187 -4.55 -14.13 -16.06
C LEU A 187 -3.03 -14.25 -15.99
N LEU A 188 -2.41 -13.49 -15.09
CA LEU A 188 -1.02 -13.63 -14.71
C LEU A 188 -0.93 -14.12 -13.27
N THR A 189 0.04 -14.99 -13.01
CA THR A 189 0.34 -15.51 -11.66
C THR A 189 1.78 -15.18 -11.29
N ASN A 190 2.08 -15.08 -10.00
CA ASN A 190 3.42 -14.77 -9.49
C ASN A 190 3.99 -13.43 -10.00
N VAL A 191 3.13 -12.46 -10.30
CA VAL A 191 3.51 -11.12 -10.74
C VAL A 191 2.94 -10.10 -9.78
N HIS A 192 3.84 -9.37 -9.12
CA HIS A 192 3.48 -8.23 -8.29
C HIS A 192 3.38 -6.97 -9.15
N VAL A 193 2.26 -6.25 -9.06
CA VAL A 193 1.98 -4.98 -9.73
C VAL A 193 2.44 -3.80 -8.89
N ILE A 194 3.12 -2.83 -9.51
CA ILE A 194 3.50 -1.58 -8.84
C ILE A 194 2.55 -0.47 -9.29
N HIS A 195 1.75 0.06 -8.37
CA HIS A 195 0.89 1.22 -8.63
C HIS A 195 0.71 2.06 -7.36
N PRO A 196 0.82 3.40 -7.40
CA PRO A 196 0.83 4.24 -6.20
C PRO A 196 -0.45 4.16 -5.36
N ASN A 197 -1.60 3.89 -5.98
CA ASN A 197 -2.88 3.76 -5.28
C ASN A 197 -3.24 2.30 -4.95
N ILE A 198 -2.36 1.31 -5.17
CA ILE A 198 -2.71 -0.11 -4.98
C ILE A 198 -3.10 -0.39 -3.52
N ASP A 199 -2.41 0.25 -2.59
CA ASP A 199 -2.63 0.11 -1.15
C ASP A 199 -3.96 0.71 -0.68
N GLU A 200 -4.62 1.55 -1.49
CA GLU A 200 -5.97 2.05 -1.20
C GLU A 200 -7.03 0.95 -1.37
N TYR A 201 -6.76 -0.06 -2.21
CA TYR A 201 -7.71 -1.12 -2.58
C TYR A 201 -7.37 -2.47 -1.95
N PHE A 202 -6.08 -2.73 -1.71
CA PHE A 202 -5.59 -4.04 -1.27
C PHE A 202 -4.73 -3.94 -0.01
N GLU A 203 -4.74 -5.00 0.80
CA GLU A 203 -3.92 -5.08 2.01
C GLU A 203 -2.53 -5.67 1.71
N PHE A 204 -2.47 -6.77 0.97
CA PHE A 204 -1.23 -7.45 0.60
C PHE A 204 -1.42 -8.36 -0.62
N TYR A 205 -0.29 -8.85 -1.14
CA TYR A 205 -0.24 -9.81 -2.25
C TYR A 205 0.09 -11.21 -1.71
N ASP A 206 -0.73 -12.22 -2.02
CA ASP A 206 -0.57 -13.58 -1.50
C ASP A 206 0.34 -14.48 -2.35
N GLY A 207 0.97 -13.94 -3.40
CA GLY A 207 1.77 -14.67 -4.38
C GLY A 207 0.99 -15.06 -5.64
N SER A 208 -0.34 -15.02 -5.61
CA SER A 208 -1.21 -15.26 -6.76
C SER A 208 -2.08 -14.05 -7.10
N ARG A 209 -2.69 -13.42 -6.09
CA ARG A 209 -3.64 -12.31 -6.17
C ARG A 209 -3.43 -11.32 -5.04
N TYR A 210 -4.04 -10.16 -5.18
CA TYR A 210 -4.13 -9.18 -4.10
C TYR A 210 -5.36 -9.45 -3.24
N ILE A 211 -5.19 -9.31 -1.92
CA ILE A 211 -6.29 -9.44 -0.96
C ILE A 211 -6.98 -8.08 -0.82
N PRO A 212 -8.27 -7.96 -1.16
CA PRO A 212 -8.99 -6.70 -1.09
C PRO A 212 -9.14 -6.25 0.35
N ARG A 213 -9.09 -4.92 0.55
CA ARG A 213 -9.44 -4.30 1.82
C ARG A 213 -10.91 -4.56 2.20
N PRO A 214 -11.25 -4.55 3.50
CA PRO A 214 -12.62 -4.74 3.98
C PRO A 214 -13.66 -3.87 3.26
N TRP A 215 -13.36 -2.60 2.97
CA TRP A 215 -14.30 -1.73 2.26
C TRP A 215 -14.59 -2.22 0.82
N LEU A 216 -13.56 -2.69 0.10
CA LEU A 216 -13.70 -3.19 -1.26
C LEU A 216 -14.38 -4.57 -1.27
N GLN A 217 -14.07 -5.40 -0.27
CA GLN A 217 -14.74 -6.69 -0.05
C GLN A 217 -16.23 -6.50 0.29
N ALA A 218 -16.61 -5.44 1.00
CA ALA A 218 -18.01 -5.12 1.25
C ALA A 218 -18.77 -4.79 -0.04
N ILE A 219 -18.09 -4.21 -1.05
CA ILE A 219 -18.66 -3.95 -2.38
C ILE A 219 -18.69 -5.25 -3.21
N TYR A 220 -17.67 -6.10 -3.11
CA TYR A 220 -17.53 -7.34 -3.87
C TYR A 220 -17.42 -8.58 -2.95
N PRO A 221 -18.49 -8.94 -2.21
CA PRO A 221 -18.41 -9.94 -1.12
C PRO A 221 -18.23 -11.39 -1.59
N LYS A 222 -18.26 -11.65 -2.90
CA LYS A 222 -18.18 -13.00 -3.50
C LYS A 222 -16.89 -13.21 -4.31
N ASP A 223 -15.96 -12.28 -4.25
CA ASP A 223 -14.67 -12.36 -4.92
C ASP A 223 -13.55 -12.92 -4.01
#